data_AF-A0AAJ5Z9B3-F1
#
_entry.id   AF-A0AAJ5Z9B3-F1
#
_cell.length_a   1.000
_cell.length_b   1.000
_cell.length_c   1.000
_cell.angle_alpha   90.00
_cell.angle_beta   90.00
_cell.angle_gamma   90.00
#
_symmetry.space_group_name_H-M   'P 1'
#
loop_
_entity.id
_entity.type
_entity.pdbx_description
1 polymer ?
#
loop_
_entity_poly.entity_id
_entity_poly.type
_entity_poly.pdbx_seq_one_letter_code
_entity_poly.pdbx_strand_id
1 'polypeptide(L)'
;MLINEIFDDEFTKSRRGLLIIFSIGFLHHLLGISFIDAKISIPGLPEVVASTPGNLTFAYIMFTLYATYRYVLNSGKQFSEVCRLSFSWGVGNFLARWVFSKILTDDNYIVIDEEMDASNNIVRIKSYEEQGFIAYIIGFKLDGFVLEHCWIKLSPTSSPQPKAIVKSLKDMWGFYENSDDLSHDERSAGYIQYSSHRIRSMKIRFTMYLIIAMSNFTCLFRKPRSFDYWTPVILNIALLVWLCYEKMIFISLFHISTS
;
A
#
# COMPACT_ATOMS: atom_id res chain seq x y z
N MET A 1 35.55 -12.46 22.97
CA MET A 1 34.83 -12.00 21.78
C MET A 1 33.76 -11.05 22.28
N LEU A 2 33.99 -9.75 22.14
CA LEU A 2 33.26 -8.69 22.83
C LEU A 2 31.92 -8.41 22.14
N ILE A 3 30.89 -8.25 22.95
CA ILE A 3 29.47 -7.95 22.61
C ILE A 3 29.30 -6.64 21.79
N ASN A 4 30.38 -5.92 21.51
CA ASN A 4 30.38 -4.63 20.83
C ASN A 4 30.33 -4.69 19.30
N GLU A 5 30.37 -5.88 18.69
CA GLU A 5 30.28 -6.03 17.22
C GLU A 5 28.85 -6.34 16.70
N ILE A 6 27.85 -6.47 17.59
CA ILE A 6 26.46 -6.80 17.18
C ILE A 6 25.59 -5.53 17.02
N PHE A 7 25.98 -4.41 17.64
CA PHE A 7 25.29 -3.13 17.54
C PHE A 7 26.09 -2.18 16.66
N ASP A 8 26.05 -2.46 15.37
CA ASP A 8 26.52 -1.53 14.36
C ASP A 8 25.75 -0.20 14.53
N ASP A 9 26.46 0.89 14.77
CA ASP A 9 25.89 2.21 15.07
C ASP A 9 25.11 2.75 13.84
N GLU A 10 25.38 2.18 12.66
CA GLU A 10 24.58 2.35 11.44
C GLU A 10 23.24 1.62 11.48
N PHE A 11 23.11 0.50 12.21
CA PHE A 11 21.87 -0.29 12.30
C PHE A 11 20.81 0.43 13.12
N THR A 12 21.16 1.03 14.26
CA THR A 12 20.25 1.86 15.09
C THR A 12 19.98 3.23 14.48
N LYS A 13 20.93 3.82 13.73
CA LYS A 13 20.69 5.04 12.92
C LYS A 13 19.85 4.76 11.66
N SER A 14 19.95 3.55 11.11
CA SER A 14 19.10 3.05 10.05
C SER A 14 17.68 2.86 10.59
N ARG A 15 16.73 3.61 10.03
CA ARG A 15 15.30 3.54 10.40
C ARG A 15 14.70 2.14 10.28
N ARG A 16 15.37 1.25 9.51
CA ARG A 16 15.04 -0.18 9.42
C ARG A 16 15.43 -0.94 10.69
N GLY A 17 16.57 -0.64 11.30
CA GLY A 17 17.02 -1.33 12.51
C GLY A 17 16.17 -1.00 13.74
N LEU A 18 15.68 0.23 13.89
CA LEU A 18 14.74 0.57 14.99
C LEU A 18 13.43 -0.24 14.90
N LEU A 19 12.90 -0.41 13.68
CA LEU A 19 11.68 -1.17 13.40
C LEU A 19 11.90 -2.68 13.56
N ILE A 20 13.09 -3.17 13.21
CA ILE A 20 13.52 -4.53 13.49
C ILE A 20 13.69 -4.74 15.00
N ILE A 21 14.22 -3.78 15.75
CA ILE A 21 14.33 -3.83 17.22
C ILE A 21 12.95 -3.90 17.87
N PHE A 22 11.96 -3.14 17.40
CA PHE A 22 10.57 -3.28 17.86
C PHE A 22 9.97 -4.65 17.50
N SER A 23 10.28 -5.18 16.31
CA SER A 23 9.86 -6.52 15.88
C SER A 23 10.57 -7.66 16.64
N ILE A 24 11.80 -7.43 17.10
CA ILE A 24 12.55 -8.32 18.00
C ILE A 24 11.96 -8.24 19.41
N GLY A 25 11.55 -7.05 19.87
CA GLY A 25 10.78 -6.88 21.11
C GLY A 25 9.47 -7.68 21.12
N PHE A 26 8.78 -7.74 19.98
CA PHE A 26 7.63 -8.63 19.77
C PHE A 26 7.99 -10.12 19.90
N LEU A 27 9.06 -10.57 19.25
CA LEU A 27 9.57 -11.94 19.40
C LEU A 27 9.95 -12.24 20.85
N HIS A 28 10.58 -11.30 21.55
CA HIS A 28 11.01 -11.45 22.94
C HIS A 28 9.83 -11.58 23.91
N HIS A 29 8.75 -10.84 23.67
CA HIS A 29 7.52 -10.92 24.46
C HIS A 29 6.71 -12.20 24.13
N LEU A 30 6.68 -12.62 22.86
CA LEU A 30 6.04 -13.87 22.41
C LEU A 30 6.79 -15.13 22.86
N LEU A 31 8.12 -15.03 23.08
CA LEU A 31 8.97 -16.07 23.66
C LEU A 31 8.84 -16.18 25.20
N GLY A 32 7.91 -15.45 25.83
CA GLY A 32 7.62 -15.60 27.25
C GLY A 32 8.67 -15.01 28.18
N ILE A 33 9.50 -14.09 27.70
CA ILE A 33 10.37 -13.31 28.57
C ILE A 33 9.49 -12.26 29.24
N SER A 34 8.96 -12.66 30.39
CA SER A 34 8.23 -11.79 31.29
C SER A 34 9.15 -10.63 31.65
N PHE A 35 8.66 -9.39 31.47
CA PHE A 35 9.23 -8.24 32.15
C PHE A 35 8.87 -8.41 33.63
N ILE A 36 9.59 -9.31 34.32
CA ILE A 36 9.32 -9.71 35.71
C ILE A 36 9.50 -8.51 36.64
N ASP A 37 10.33 -7.54 36.24
CA ASP A 37 10.41 -6.28 36.94
C ASP A 37 10.29 -5.14 35.95
N ALA A 38 9.42 -4.19 36.28
CA ALA A 38 9.30 -2.89 35.65
C ALA A 38 10.55 -2.05 35.92
N LYS A 39 11.75 -2.60 35.67
CA LYS A 39 13.05 -2.06 36.01
C LYS A 39 13.94 -2.14 34.78
N ILE A 40 14.19 -0.99 34.16
CA ILE A 40 15.15 -0.89 33.07
C ILE A 40 16.52 -0.62 33.71
N SER A 41 17.37 -1.63 33.77
CA SER A 41 18.77 -1.49 34.18
C SER A 41 19.70 -1.64 32.99
N ILE A 42 20.32 -0.54 32.55
CA ILE A 42 21.41 -0.54 31.57
C ILE A 42 22.70 -0.30 32.36
N PRO A 43 23.78 -1.10 32.15
CA PRO A 43 25.04 -0.89 32.85
C PRO A 43 25.57 0.54 32.64
N GLY A 44 25.69 1.32 33.72
CA GLY A 44 26.15 2.72 33.70
C GLY A 44 25.05 3.79 33.64
N LEU A 45 23.76 3.42 33.64
CA LEU A 45 22.63 4.36 33.73
C LEU A 45 21.76 4.07 34.98
N PRO A 46 21.08 5.08 35.54
CA PRO A 46 20.20 4.90 36.69
C PRO A 46 19.02 4.00 36.35
N GLU A 47 18.67 3.14 37.31
CA GLU A 47 17.59 2.17 37.17
C GLU A 47 16.23 2.89 37.17
N VAL A 48 15.47 2.74 36.09
CA VAL A 48 14.13 3.33 35.99
C VAL A 48 13.10 2.28 36.40
N VAL A 49 12.48 2.49 37.57
CA VAL A 49 11.37 1.65 38.06
C VAL A 49 10.06 2.29 37.62
N ALA A 50 9.34 1.63 36.72
CA ALA A 50 8.04 2.09 36.27
C ALA A 50 6.94 1.58 37.21
N SER A 51 6.40 2.49 38.01
CA SER A 51 5.39 2.24 39.04
C SER A 51 4.03 1.73 38.53
N THR A 52 3.77 1.78 37.22
CA THR A 52 2.54 1.28 36.58
C THR A 52 2.85 0.58 35.25
N PRO A 53 2.97 -0.76 35.23
CA PRO A 53 3.32 -1.50 34.01
C PRO A 53 2.27 -1.36 32.88
N GLY A 54 1.01 -1.04 33.20
CA GLY A 54 -0.01 -0.68 32.21
C GLY A 54 0.36 0.56 31.38
N ASN A 55 0.89 1.60 32.02
CA ASN A 55 1.31 2.84 31.36
C ASN A 55 2.51 2.62 30.43
N LEU A 56 3.41 1.69 30.78
CA LEU A 56 4.49 1.25 29.90
C LEU A 56 3.99 0.57 28.64
N THR A 57 2.97 -0.31 28.73
CA THR A 57 2.40 -0.96 27.55
C THR A 57 1.74 0.07 26.62
N PHE A 58 0.97 1.02 27.17
CA PHE A 58 0.37 2.09 26.36
C PHE A 58 1.42 3.01 25.72
N ALA A 59 2.47 3.37 26.46
CA ALA A 59 3.60 4.12 25.92
C ALA A 59 4.28 3.35 24.78
N TYR A 60 4.50 2.04 24.94
CA TYR A 60 5.04 1.17 23.90
C TYR A 60 4.15 1.11 22.65
N ILE A 61 2.83 0.96 22.81
CA ILE A 61 1.85 1.02 21.70
C ILE A 61 1.98 2.35 20.94
N MET A 62 2.03 3.47 21.65
CA MET A 62 2.17 4.80 21.05
C MET A 62 3.51 4.97 20.33
N PHE A 63 4.61 4.49 20.90
CA PHE A 63 5.92 4.51 20.25
C PHE A 63 5.95 3.64 19.00
N THR A 64 5.35 2.46 19.03
CA THR A 64 5.23 1.55 17.89
C THR A 64 4.39 2.17 16.76
N LEU A 65 3.26 2.81 17.10
CA LEU A 65 2.45 3.57 16.14
C LEU A 65 3.23 4.72 15.52
N TYR A 66 3.90 5.53 16.35
CA TYR A 66 4.72 6.65 15.90
C TYR A 66 5.87 6.20 14.99
N ALA A 67 6.60 5.16 15.37
CA ALA A 67 7.70 4.61 14.58
C ALA A 67 7.21 4.07 13.23
N THR A 68 6.11 3.32 13.23
CA THR A 68 5.48 2.79 12.01
C THR A 68 5.02 3.93 11.08
N TYR A 69 4.29 4.91 11.64
CA TYR A 69 3.86 6.10 10.89
C TYR A 69 5.05 6.85 10.28
N ARG A 70 6.08 7.12 11.09
CA ARG A 70 7.26 7.87 10.65
C ARG A 70 8.05 7.12 9.59
N TYR A 71 8.09 5.79 9.66
CA TYR A 71 8.72 4.95 8.65
C TYR A 71 7.99 4.99 7.32
N VAL A 72 6.65 4.84 7.33
CA VAL A 72 5.81 4.93 6.13
C VAL A 72 5.96 6.31 5.48
N LEU A 73 5.88 7.39 6.27
CA LEU A 73 6.00 8.75 5.79
C LEU A 73 7.38 9.03 5.16
N ASN A 74 8.45 8.54 5.79
CA ASN A 74 9.81 8.73 5.30
C ASN A 74 10.15 7.87 4.08
N SER A 75 9.52 6.71 3.95
CA SER A 75 9.74 5.76 2.84
C SER A 75 8.65 5.88 1.78
N GLY A 76 7.88 6.98 1.79
CA GLY A 76 6.66 7.14 0.98
C GLY A 76 6.91 6.93 -0.52
N LYS A 77 8.02 7.47 -1.06
CA LYS A 77 8.39 7.26 -2.46
C LYS A 77 8.60 5.78 -2.79
N GLN A 78 9.36 5.08 -1.96
CA GLN A 78 9.65 3.65 -2.15
C GLN A 78 8.39 2.80 -1.98
N PHE A 79 7.50 3.16 -1.07
CA PHE A 79 6.19 2.52 -0.93
C PHE A 79 5.33 2.72 -2.16
N SER A 80 5.28 3.94 -2.70
CA SER A 80 4.52 4.25 -3.90
C SER A 80 5.06 3.49 -5.13
N GLU A 81 6.38 3.41 -5.30
CA GLU A 81 7.03 2.61 -6.33
C GLU A 81 6.67 1.12 -6.21
N VAL A 82 6.70 0.57 -4.99
CA VAL A 82 6.32 -0.82 -4.71
C VAL A 82 4.84 -1.04 -5.00
N CYS A 83 3.96 -0.12 -4.60
CA CYS A 83 2.52 -0.22 -4.85
C CYS A 83 2.22 -0.17 -6.36
N ARG A 84 2.87 0.72 -7.10
CA ARG A 84 2.79 0.83 -8.56
C ARG A 84 3.25 -0.45 -9.24
N LEU A 85 4.43 -0.98 -8.88
CA LEU A 85 4.95 -2.24 -9.42
C LEU A 85 4.00 -3.41 -9.13
N SER A 86 3.52 -3.48 -7.88
CA SER A 86 2.57 -4.50 -7.44
C SER A 86 1.29 -4.42 -8.24
N PHE A 87 0.73 -3.22 -8.40
CA PHE A 87 -0.51 -3.00 -9.14
C PHE A 87 -0.34 -3.30 -10.64
N SER A 88 0.74 -2.87 -11.28
CA SER A 88 1.07 -3.20 -12.68
C SER A 88 1.03 -4.72 -12.91
N TRP A 89 1.74 -5.47 -12.07
CA TRP A 89 1.74 -6.92 -12.13
C TRP A 89 0.36 -7.52 -11.81
N GLY A 90 -0.29 -6.98 -10.79
CA GLY A 90 -1.61 -7.37 -10.30
C GLY A 90 -2.69 -7.29 -11.36
N VAL A 91 -2.77 -6.16 -12.06
CA VAL A 91 -3.67 -5.90 -13.20
C VAL A 91 -3.39 -6.87 -14.36
N GLY A 92 -2.15 -7.35 -14.48
CA GLY A 92 -1.77 -8.38 -15.43
C GLY A 92 -2.27 -9.79 -15.08
N ASN A 93 -2.70 -10.07 -13.85
CA ASN A 93 -3.16 -11.39 -13.43
C ASN A 93 -4.58 -11.72 -13.93
N PHE A 94 -4.86 -13.00 -14.11
CA PHE A 94 -6.15 -13.50 -14.58
C PHE A 94 -7.35 -12.95 -13.81
N LEU A 95 -7.30 -12.99 -12.46
CA LEU A 95 -8.42 -12.53 -11.63
C LEU A 95 -8.65 -11.02 -11.77
N ALA A 96 -7.58 -10.22 -11.83
CA ALA A 96 -7.71 -8.79 -12.08
C ALA A 96 -8.25 -8.54 -13.49
N ARG A 97 -7.68 -9.17 -14.53
CA ARG A 97 -8.19 -9.07 -15.91
C ARG A 97 -9.67 -9.35 -16.00
N TRP A 98 -10.13 -10.44 -15.38
CA TRP A 98 -11.55 -10.79 -15.32
C TRP A 98 -12.40 -9.71 -14.64
N VAL A 99 -11.91 -9.10 -13.55
CA VAL A 99 -12.64 -7.99 -12.90
C VAL A 99 -12.62 -6.73 -13.77
N PHE A 100 -11.46 -6.36 -14.30
CA PHE A 100 -11.28 -5.23 -15.21
C PHE A 100 -12.16 -5.38 -16.46
N SER A 101 -12.37 -6.60 -16.96
CA SER A 101 -13.21 -6.80 -18.14
C SER A 101 -14.71 -6.63 -17.89
N LYS A 102 -15.12 -6.62 -16.62
CA LYS A 102 -16.50 -6.29 -16.23
C LYS A 102 -16.74 -4.79 -16.04
N ILE A 103 -15.71 -4.02 -15.70
CA ILE A 103 -15.86 -2.61 -15.25
C ILE A 103 -15.17 -1.58 -16.14
N LEU A 104 -14.18 -1.99 -16.93
CA LEU A 104 -13.28 -1.09 -17.65
C LEU A 104 -13.24 -1.38 -19.14
N THR A 105 -12.97 -2.62 -19.55
CA THR A 105 -12.85 -2.94 -20.98
C THR A 105 -13.04 -4.42 -21.33
N ASP A 106 -12.60 -4.91 -22.49
CA ASP A 106 -12.53 -6.34 -22.83
C ASP A 106 -11.16 -6.94 -22.47
N ASP A 107 -11.03 -8.27 -22.42
CA ASP A 107 -9.83 -8.96 -21.90
C ASP A 107 -8.55 -8.76 -22.75
N ASN A 108 -8.65 -8.08 -23.90
CA ASN A 108 -7.55 -7.85 -24.84
C ASN A 108 -6.78 -6.55 -24.53
N TYR A 109 -6.00 -6.57 -23.45
CA TYR A 109 -5.11 -5.46 -23.10
C TYR A 109 -3.72 -5.91 -22.64
N ILE A 110 -2.75 -5.01 -22.81
CA ILE A 110 -1.37 -5.17 -22.37
C ILE A 110 -1.07 -4.10 -21.33
N VAL A 111 -0.51 -4.51 -20.20
CA VAL A 111 -0.02 -3.59 -19.17
C VAL A 111 1.39 -3.14 -19.55
N ILE A 112 1.64 -1.85 -19.46
CA ILE A 112 2.92 -1.23 -19.85
C ILE A 112 3.56 -0.58 -18.64
N ASP A 113 4.86 -0.83 -18.51
CA ASP A 113 5.72 -0.29 -17.48
C ASP A 113 6.87 0.48 -18.16
N GLU A 114 6.59 1.71 -18.59
CA GLU A 114 7.57 2.63 -19.16
C GLU A 114 8.34 3.37 -18.05
N GLU A 115 9.62 3.71 -18.25
CA GLU A 115 10.45 4.38 -17.21
C GLU A 115 9.88 5.74 -16.76
N MET A 116 9.35 6.53 -17.70
CA MET A 116 8.68 7.79 -17.36
C MET A 116 7.44 7.57 -16.48
N ASP A 117 6.73 6.46 -16.68
CA ASP A 117 5.55 6.11 -15.88
C ASP A 117 5.96 5.58 -14.50
N ALA A 118 7.09 4.87 -14.41
CA ALA A 118 7.67 4.47 -13.15
C ALA A 118 8.02 5.67 -12.27
N SER A 119 8.57 6.74 -12.85
CA SER A 119 8.94 7.97 -12.12
C SER A 119 7.73 8.73 -11.54
N ASN A 120 6.56 8.62 -12.20
CA ASN A 120 5.34 9.32 -11.82
C ASN A 120 4.32 8.44 -11.10
N ASN A 121 4.69 7.21 -10.73
CA ASN A 121 3.80 6.20 -10.14
C ASN A 121 2.54 5.91 -10.97
N ILE A 122 2.73 5.84 -12.28
CA ILE A 122 1.69 5.58 -13.26
C ILE A 122 1.75 4.11 -13.70
N VAL A 123 0.57 3.50 -13.85
CA VAL A 123 0.38 2.23 -14.54
C VAL A 123 -0.51 2.49 -15.74
N ARG A 124 -0.02 2.16 -16.94
CA ARG A 124 -0.77 2.29 -18.18
C ARG A 124 -1.16 0.93 -18.73
N ILE A 125 -2.36 0.89 -19.28
CA ILE A 125 -2.92 -0.25 -19.99
C ILE A 125 -3.20 0.22 -21.42
N LYS A 126 -2.62 -0.46 -22.41
CA LYS A 126 -2.94 -0.23 -23.83
C LYS A 126 -3.80 -1.38 -24.32
N SER A 127 -4.89 -1.05 -24.99
CA SER A 127 -5.66 -2.04 -25.75
C SER A 127 -5.48 -1.80 -27.23
N TYR A 128 -5.44 -2.89 -27.97
CA TYR A 128 -5.14 -2.90 -29.39
C TYR A 128 -6.35 -3.42 -30.16
N GLU A 129 -6.56 -2.87 -31.35
CA GLU A 129 -7.44 -3.45 -32.36
C GLU A 129 -6.77 -4.66 -33.02
N GLU A 130 -7.54 -5.50 -33.71
CA GLU A 130 -7.03 -6.70 -34.42
C GLU A 130 -5.90 -6.38 -35.42
N GLN A 131 -5.88 -5.14 -35.92
CA GLN A 131 -4.88 -4.63 -36.87
C GLN A 131 -3.59 -4.12 -36.19
N GLY A 132 -3.48 -4.22 -34.86
CA GLY A 132 -2.29 -3.80 -34.10
C GLY A 132 -2.24 -2.30 -33.76
N PHE A 133 -3.25 -1.52 -34.12
CA PHE A 133 -3.39 -0.12 -33.71
C PHE A 133 -3.86 -0.01 -32.26
N ILE A 134 -3.38 1.01 -31.54
CA ILE A 134 -3.84 1.28 -30.17
C ILE A 134 -5.25 1.86 -30.24
N ALA A 135 -6.23 1.13 -29.71
CA ALA A 135 -7.61 1.59 -29.62
C ALA A 135 -7.75 2.67 -28.56
N TYR A 136 -7.30 2.37 -27.34
CA TYR A 136 -7.35 3.30 -26.21
C TYR A 136 -6.29 2.96 -25.18
N ILE A 137 -6.00 3.95 -24.35
CA ILE A 137 -5.05 3.87 -23.24
C ILE A 137 -5.78 4.20 -21.94
N ILE A 138 -5.60 3.36 -20.92
CA ILE A 138 -6.12 3.62 -19.57
C ILE A 138 -4.93 3.83 -18.63
N GLY A 139 -4.91 4.95 -17.93
CA GLY A 139 -3.88 5.28 -16.96
C GLY A 139 -4.42 5.31 -15.53
N PHE A 140 -3.60 4.82 -14.60
CA PHE A 140 -3.83 4.88 -13.16
C PHE A 140 -2.61 5.52 -12.50
N LYS A 141 -2.81 6.64 -11.82
CA LYS A 141 -1.79 7.27 -10.99
C LYS A 141 -2.03 6.88 -9.53
N LEU A 142 -1.01 6.30 -8.92
CA LEU A 142 -1.03 5.83 -7.54
C LEU A 142 -0.16 6.70 -6.65
N ASP A 143 -0.62 6.93 -5.43
CA ASP A 143 0.19 7.39 -4.31
C ASP A 143 0.06 6.38 -3.16
N GLY A 144 1.01 5.45 -3.08
CA GLY A 144 0.89 4.27 -2.21
C GLY A 144 -0.34 3.43 -2.56
N PHE A 145 -1.24 3.19 -1.60
CA PHE A 145 -2.51 2.47 -1.84
C PHE A 145 -3.60 3.33 -2.45
N VAL A 146 -3.40 4.65 -2.51
CA VAL A 146 -4.43 5.58 -2.94
C VAL A 146 -4.37 5.71 -4.45
N LEU A 147 -5.51 5.49 -5.11
CA LEU A 147 -5.69 5.86 -6.50
C LEU A 147 -6.01 7.36 -6.57
N GLU A 148 -5.04 8.17 -6.98
CA GLU A 148 -5.19 9.64 -7.08
C GLU A 148 -5.96 10.05 -8.32
N HIS A 149 -5.64 9.42 -9.46
CA HIS A 149 -6.16 9.84 -10.75
C HIS A 149 -6.28 8.64 -11.69
N CYS A 150 -7.38 8.58 -12.43
CA CYS A 150 -7.60 7.62 -13.49
C CYS A 150 -8.04 8.37 -14.75
N TRP A 151 -7.51 7.98 -15.90
CA TRP A 151 -7.89 8.57 -17.17
C TRP A 151 -7.96 7.51 -18.28
N ILE A 152 -8.77 7.82 -19.28
CA ILE A 152 -8.96 7.03 -20.48
C ILE A 152 -8.73 7.95 -21.66
N LYS A 153 -7.79 7.59 -22.53
CA LYS A 153 -7.51 8.29 -23.79
C LYS A 153 -7.94 7.42 -24.95
N LEU A 154 -8.81 7.96 -25.80
CA LEU A 154 -9.37 7.29 -26.96
C LEU A 154 -8.70 7.78 -28.24
N SER A 155 -8.40 6.85 -29.13
CA SER A 155 -7.99 7.17 -30.49
C SER A 155 -9.20 7.63 -31.31
N PRO A 156 -9.07 8.63 -32.20
CA PRO A 156 -10.15 9.13 -33.06
C PRO A 156 -10.83 8.04 -33.92
N THR A 157 -10.09 7.00 -34.29
CA THR A 157 -10.56 5.94 -35.19
C THR A 157 -10.96 4.65 -34.48
N SER A 158 -10.89 4.60 -33.13
CA SER A 158 -11.09 3.34 -32.42
C SER A 158 -12.57 2.93 -32.39
N SER A 159 -12.86 1.78 -32.99
CA SER A 159 -14.19 1.15 -32.93
C SER A 159 -14.52 0.53 -31.56
N PRO A 160 -13.59 -0.16 -30.86
CA PRO A 160 -13.87 -0.64 -29.53
C PRO A 160 -13.69 0.48 -28.52
N GLN A 161 -14.81 0.94 -27.97
CA GLN A 161 -14.82 1.85 -26.83
C GLN A 161 -14.71 1.06 -25.51
N PRO A 162 -13.93 1.55 -24.53
CA PRO A 162 -13.87 0.91 -23.23
C PRO A 162 -15.24 0.93 -22.54
N LYS A 163 -15.64 -0.17 -21.90
CA LYS A 163 -16.92 -0.25 -21.16
C LYS A 163 -17.08 0.87 -20.13
N ALA A 164 -15.97 1.34 -19.55
CA ALA A 164 -15.95 2.41 -18.58
C ALA A 164 -16.56 3.74 -19.06
N ILE A 165 -16.63 4.01 -20.37
CA ILE A 165 -17.20 5.26 -20.91
C ILE A 165 -18.66 5.11 -21.37
N VAL A 166 -19.24 3.90 -21.29
CA VAL A 166 -20.68 3.69 -21.49
C VAL A 166 -21.44 4.48 -20.41
N LYS A 167 -22.51 5.19 -20.79
CA LYS A 167 -23.20 6.17 -19.94
C LYS A 167 -23.40 5.74 -18.47
N SER A 168 -23.88 4.52 -18.23
CA SER A 168 -24.10 3.99 -16.87
C SER A 168 -22.80 3.80 -16.07
N LEU A 169 -21.75 3.28 -16.71
CA LEU A 169 -20.43 3.07 -16.08
C LEU A 169 -19.65 4.37 -15.95
N LYS A 170 -19.73 5.26 -16.93
CA LYS A 170 -19.09 6.58 -16.94
C LYS A 170 -19.46 7.38 -15.70
N ASP A 171 -20.75 7.42 -15.36
CA ASP A 171 -21.26 8.10 -14.16
C ASP A 171 -20.80 7.42 -12.86
N MET A 172 -20.74 6.09 -12.84
CA MET A 172 -20.23 5.33 -11.68
C MET A 172 -18.74 5.55 -11.46
N TRP A 173 -17.96 5.68 -12.52
CA TRP A 173 -16.54 6.04 -12.46
C TRP A 173 -16.34 7.53 -12.17
N GLY A 174 -17.33 8.37 -12.47
CA GLY A 174 -17.21 9.83 -12.36
C GLY A 174 -16.32 10.44 -13.43
N PHE A 175 -16.23 9.81 -14.60
CA PHE A 175 -15.43 10.32 -15.72
C PHE A 175 -16.08 11.56 -16.33
N TYR A 176 -15.30 12.63 -16.47
CA TYR A 176 -15.65 13.81 -17.25
C TYR A 176 -14.68 13.95 -18.41
N GLU A 177 -15.15 14.56 -19.49
CA GLU A 177 -14.30 14.83 -20.64
C GLU A 177 -13.32 15.94 -20.26
N ASN A 178 -12.04 15.68 -20.47
CA ASN A 178 -10.97 16.62 -20.16
C ASN A 178 -10.00 16.67 -21.34
N SER A 179 -10.01 17.76 -22.08
CA SER A 179 -9.04 18.01 -23.15
C SER A 179 -7.74 18.63 -22.64
N ASP A 180 -7.69 19.14 -21.40
CA ASP A 180 -6.62 20.03 -20.95
C ASP A 180 -5.26 19.33 -20.87
N ASP A 181 -5.25 18.02 -20.59
CA ASP A 181 -4.03 17.22 -20.48
C ASP A 181 -3.52 16.68 -21.84
N LEU A 182 -4.28 16.85 -22.93
CA LEU A 182 -3.87 16.43 -24.27
C LEU A 182 -2.94 17.46 -24.90
N SER A 183 -1.90 16.99 -25.60
CA SER A 183 -1.01 17.87 -26.38
C SER A 183 -1.75 18.51 -27.56
N HIS A 184 -1.21 19.61 -28.09
CA HIS A 184 -1.80 20.30 -29.24
C HIS A 184 -1.96 19.36 -30.45
N ASP A 185 -0.96 18.51 -30.69
CA ASP A 185 -0.97 17.55 -31.80
C ASP A 185 -2.03 16.46 -31.60
N GLU A 186 -2.23 16.01 -30.36
CA GLU A 186 -3.24 15.01 -30.02
C GLU A 186 -4.66 15.56 -30.16
N ARG A 187 -4.89 16.80 -29.73
CA ARG A 187 -6.18 17.46 -29.95
C ARG A 187 -6.45 17.66 -31.44
N SER A 188 -5.43 18.07 -32.20
CA SER A 188 -5.53 18.28 -33.66
C SER A 188 -5.79 16.96 -34.41
N ALA A 189 -5.24 15.85 -33.90
CA ALA A 189 -5.51 14.51 -34.41
C ALA A 189 -6.89 13.95 -33.98
N GLY A 190 -7.63 14.64 -33.11
CA GLY A 190 -8.98 14.23 -32.68
C GLY A 190 -9.01 13.23 -31.52
N TYR A 191 -7.94 13.13 -30.73
CA TYR A 191 -7.97 12.32 -29.49
C TYR A 191 -8.94 12.92 -28.47
N ILE A 192 -9.63 12.04 -27.75
CA ILE A 192 -10.54 12.41 -26.67
C ILE A 192 -10.01 11.79 -25.38
N GLN A 193 -9.99 12.56 -24.30
CA GLN A 193 -9.60 12.07 -22.98
C GLN A 193 -10.73 12.26 -21.97
N TYR A 194 -10.92 11.24 -21.15
CA TYR A 194 -11.79 11.25 -19.99
C TYR A 194 -10.95 11.11 -18.73
N SER A 195 -11.18 11.96 -17.73
CA SER A 195 -10.45 11.97 -16.47
C SER A 195 -11.40 11.78 -15.29
N SER A 196 -10.90 11.16 -14.23
CA SER A 196 -11.57 11.05 -12.93
C SER A 196 -10.54 11.11 -11.81
N HIS A 197 -10.66 12.13 -10.96
CA HIS A 197 -9.92 12.23 -9.70
C HIS A 197 -10.54 11.42 -8.57
N ARG A 198 -11.80 10.99 -8.72
CA ARG A 198 -12.51 10.24 -7.69
C ARG A 198 -13.59 9.36 -8.29
N ILE A 199 -13.41 8.05 -8.14
CA ILE A 199 -14.42 7.05 -8.48
C ILE A 199 -15.67 7.30 -7.64
N ARG A 200 -16.81 7.64 -8.25
CA ARG A 200 -18.07 7.96 -7.53
C ARG A 200 -18.68 6.73 -6.86
N SER A 201 -18.69 5.61 -7.54
CA SER A 201 -19.26 4.35 -7.07
C SER A 201 -18.40 3.71 -5.98
N MET A 202 -19.00 3.47 -4.82
CA MET A 202 -18.34 2.76 -3.71
C MET A 202 -17.97 1.33 -4.08
N LYS A 203 -18.79 0.66 -4.91
CA LYS A 203 -18.51 -0.71 -5.36
C LYS A 203 -17.23 -0.77 -6.18
N ILE A 204 -17.14 0.08 -7.22
CA ILE A 204 -15.94 0.14 -8.08
C ILE A 204 -14.71 0.53 -7.25
N ARG A 205 -14.85 1.52 -6.35
CA ARG A 205 -13.76 1.95 -5.49
C ARG A 205 -13.25 0.82 -4.59
N PHE A 206 -14.16 0.10 -3.93
CA PHE A 206 -13.81 -1.05 -3.10
C PHE A 206 -13.12 -2.15 -3.91
N THR A 207 -13.66 -2.48 -5.09
CA THR A 207 -13.06 -3.45 -5.99
C THR A 207 -11.64 -3.05 -6.41
N MET A 208 -11.41 -1.78 -6.76
CA MET A 208 -10.07 -1.28 -7.09
C MET A 208 -9.10 -1.41 -5.91
N TYR A 209 -9.52 -1.02 -4.70
CA TYR A 209 -8.67 -1.18 -3.52
C TYR A 209 -8.40 -2.64 -3.17
N LEU A 210 -9.37 -3.54 -3.37
CA LEU A 210 -9.17 -4.97 -3.18
C LEU A 210 -8.11 -5.51 -4.15
N ILE A 211 -8.16 -5.10 -5.43
CA ILE A 211 -7.14 -5.47 -6.42
C ILE A 211 -5.78 -4.94 -5.99
N ILE A 212 -5.67 -3.66 -5.62
CA ILE A 212 -4.41 -3.06 -5.15
C ILE A 212 -3.87 -3.84 -3.94
N ALA A 213 -4.72 -4.15 -2.95
CA ALA A 213 -4.34 -4.88 -1.74
C ALA A 213 -3.86 -6.30 -2.05
N MET A 214 -4.63 -7.08 -2.82
CA MET A 214 -4.24 -8.43 -3.23
C MET A 214 -2.94 -8.43 -4.05
N SER A 215 -2.75 -7.43 -4.90
CA SER A 215 -1.56 -7.32 -5.74
C SER A 215 -0.32 -7.01 -4.90
N ASN A 216 -0.44 -6.10 -3.92
CA ASN A 216 0.61 -5.82 -2.94
C ASN A 216 0.94 -7.04 -2.08
N PHE A 217 -0.09 -7.73 -1.57
CA PHE A 217 0.10 -8.96 -0.80
C PHE A 217 0.84 -10.03 -1.60
N THR A 218 0.48 -10.22 -2.87
CA THR A 218 1.18 -11.18 -3.72
C THR A 218 2.62 -10.74 -4.03
N CYS A 219 2.85 -9.43 -4.21
CA CYS A 219 4.18 -8.88 -4.47
C CYS A 219 5.12 -9.04 -3.27
N LEU A 220 4.58 -9.01 -2.04
CA LEU A 220 5.32 -9.22 -0.80
C LEU A 220 6.14 -10.51 -0.81
N PHE A 221 5.58 -11.60 -1.34
CA PHE A 221 6.26 -12.90 -1.40
C PHE A 221 7.14 -13.08 -2.63
N ARG A 222 7.05 -12.18 -3.62
CA ARG A 222 7.73 -12.33 -4.92
C ARG A 222 8.92 -11.41 -5.10
N LYS A 223 8.93 -10.25 -4.46
CA LYS A 223 9.99 -9.24 -4.62
C LYS A 223 10.63 -8.95 -3.26
N PRO A 224 11.94 -9.23 -3.10
CA PRO A 224 12.66 -8.94 -1.85
C PRO A 224 12.51 -7.48 -1.41
N ARG A 225 12.57 -6.55 -2.37
CA ARG A 225 12.36 -5.12 -2.08
C ARG A 225 10.99 -4.85 -1.46
N SER A 226 9.91 -5.42 -2.00
CA SER A 226 8.57 -5.26 -1.44
C SER A 226 8.47 -5.86 -0.03
N PHE A 227 9.07 -7.05 0.16
CA PHE A 227 9.17 -7.69 1.48
C PHE A 227 9.87 -6.78 2.50
N ASP A 228 11.05 -6.23 2.17
CA ASP A 228 11.83 -5.39 3.07
C ASP A 228 11.08 -4.14 3.56
N TYR A 229 10.24 -3.55 2.70
CA TYR A 229 9.44 -2.37 3.05
C TYR A 229 8.16 -2.73 3.82
N TRP A 230 7.49 -3.81 3.44
CA TRP A 230 6.21 -4.20 4.04
C TRP A 230 6.33 -4.95 5.36
N THR A 231 7.33 -5.81 5.49
CA THR A 231 7.50 -6.69 6.66
C THR A 231 7.55 -5.90 7.98
N PRO A 232 8.32 -4.80 8.09
CA PRO A 232 8.31 -4.00 9.31
C PRO A 232 6.92 -3.45 9.65
N VAL A 233 6.18 -2.98 8.65
CA VAL A 233 4.83 -2.42 8.85
C VAL A 233 3.85 -3.50 9.28
N ILE A 234 3.85 -4.66 8.61
CA ILE A 234 2.95 -5.77 8.92
C ILE A 234 3.23 -6.34 10.31
N LEU A 235 4.50 -6.54 10.68
CA LEU A 235 4.88 -7.05 11.99
C LEU A 235 4.45 -6.09 13.11
N ASN A 236 4.61 -4.77 12.92
CA ASN A 236 4.21 -3.79 13.92
C ASN A 236 2.68 -3.65 14.01
N ILE A 237 1.95 -3.74 12.89
CA ILE A 237 0.49 -3.80 12.93
C ILE A 237 0.01 -5.08 13.63
N ALA A 238 0.61 -6.24 13.34
CA ALA A 238 0.27 -7.51 13.98
C ALA A 238 0.53 -7.45 15.49
N LEU A 239 1.67 -6.91 15.91
CA LEU A 239 2.01 -6.64 17.30
C LEU A 239 0.97 -5.73 17.98
N LEU A 240 0.56 -4.64 17.32
CA LEU A 240 -0.45 -3.72 17.85
C LEU A 240 -1.80 -4.40 18.03
N VAL A 241 -2.26 -5.17 17.04
CA VAL A 241 -3.52 -5.93 17.11
C VAL A 241 -3.45 -6.95 18.24
N TRP A 242 -2.34 -7.66 18.37
CA TRP A 242 -2.13 -8.63 19.43
C TRP A 242 -2.14 -7.99 20.83
N LEU A 243 -1.45 -6.87 21.02
CA LEU A 243 -1.45 -6.13 22.28
C LEU A 243 -2.83 -5.60 22.67
N CYS A 244 -3.58 -5.08 21.69
CA CYS A 244 -4.97 -4.64 21.90
C CYS A 244 -5.87 -5.82 22.33
N TYR A 245 -5.71 -6.98 21.69
CA TYR A 245 -6.46 -8.18 22.00
C TYR A 245 -6.15 -8.72 23.41
N GLU A 246 -4.86 -8.83 23.78
CA GLU A 246 -4.42 -9.27 25.10
C GLU A 246 -4.98 -8.37 26.21
N LYS A 247 -4.93 -7.04 26.03
CA LYS A 247 -5.47 -6.08 27.00
C LYS A 247 -6.99 -6.10 27.08
N MET A 248 -7.72 -6.29 25.97
CA MET A 248 -9.17 -6.46 26.00
C MET A 248 -9.57 -7.72 26.79
N ILE A 249 -8.85 -8.83 26.60
CA ILE A 249 -9.06 -10.05 27.39
C ILE A 249 -8.80 -9.78 28.87
N PHE A 250 -7.70 -9.10 29.21
CA PHE A 250 -7.34 -8.80 30.59
C PHE A 250 -8.41 -7.93 31.30
N ILE A 251 -8.94 -6.92 30.61
CA ILE A 251 -10.03 -6.07 31.13
C ILE A 251 -11.31 -6.89 31.32
N SER A 252 -11.66 -7.77 30.37
CA SER A 252 -12.85 -8.61 30.46
C SER A 252 -12.80 -9.65 31.58
N LEU A 253 -11.62 -10.23 31.85
CA LEU A 253 -11.42 -11.20 32.94
C LEU A 253 -11.47 -10.55 34.33
N PHE A 254 -10.92 -9.34 34.48
CA PHE A 254 -11.00 -8.58 35.73
C PHE A 254 -12.42 -8.08 36.04
N HIS A 255 -13.24 -7.83 35.01
CA HIS A 255 -14.63 -7.44 35.22
C HIS A 255 -15.53 -8.60 35.65
N ILE A 256 -15.18 -9.84 35.28
CA ILE A 256 -15.92 -11.05 35.68
C ILE A 256 -15.53 -11.50 37.10
N SER A 257 -14.31 -11.20 37.58
CA SER A 257 -13.90 -11.57 38.94
C SER A 257 -14.32 -10.57 40.03
N THR A 258 -15.00 -9.48 39.65
CA THR A 258 -15.46 -8.41 40.56
C THR A 258 -16.98 -8.31 40.69
N SER A 259 -17.71 -9.25 40.09
CA SER A 259 -19.15 -9.49 40.28
C SER A 259 -19.40 -10.76 41.08
#